data_AF-A0A3M1ISP8-F1
#
_entry.id   AF-A0A3M1ISP8-F1
#
_cell.length_a   1.000
_cell.length_b   1.000
_cell.length_c   1.000
_cell.angle_alpha   90.00
_cell.angle_beta   90.00
_cell.angle_gamma   90.00
#
_symmetry.space_group_name_H-M   'P 1'
#
loop_
_entity.id
_entity.type
_entity.pdbx_description
1 polymer ?
#
loop_
_entity_poly.entity_id
_entity_poly.type
_entity_poly.pdbx_seq_one_letter_code
_entity_poly.pdbx_strand_id
1 'polypeptide(L)'
;MPEHRPLPNAALRVLLDAIEEVMGENGTKAVLNAGGLKRYIDNFPPKNLEMEASFADYGAVQQAVEDFYGPRGARAMLLRIGRATFRFGLKDQPAILGLAGVALKALPEKTRMKLILDRMAKAAIERVNQPTTVVEEEDAFYFIVEQCPCHWRPPHDKPACYVTVGVLMEAMAWITGKLHKVEEVACISNGASSCVYRVEKAATED
;
A
#
# COMPACT_ATOMS: atom_id res chain seq x y z
N MET A 1 4.34 -15.08 17.42
CA MET A 1 3.62 -13.97 16.74
C MET A 1 4.48 -12.72 16.87
N PRO A 2 4.49 -11.83 15.87
CA PRO A 2 5.23 -10.57 15.97
C PRO A 2 4.73 -9.74 17.16
N GLU A 3 5.62 -8.97 17.78
CA GLU A 3 5.27 -8.00 18.83
C GLU A 3 4.22 -7.01 18.31
N HIS A 4 3.31 -6.54 19.16
CA HIS A 4 2.30 -5.56 18.75
C HIS A 4 2.95 -4.31 18.15
N ARG A 5 2.53 -3.94 16.94
CA ARG A 5 3.01 -2.73 16.26
C ARG A 5 1.83 -1.80 15.97
N PRO A 6 1.75 -0.63 16.62
CA PRO A 6 0.70 0.33 16.36
C PRO A 6 0.94 1.06 15.02
N LEU A 7 -0.15 1.52 14.39
CA LEU A 7 -0.16 2.47 13.29
C LEU A 7 -1.21 3.57 13.53
N PRO A 8 -1.09 4.71 12.85
CA PRO A 8 -2.09 5.76 12.93
C PRO A 8 -3.48 5.31 12.45
N ASN A 9 -4.52 5.77 13.14
CA ASN A 9 -5.91 5.55 12.73
C ASN A 9 -6.16 5.94 11.27
N ALA A 10 -5.60 7.08 10.81
CA ALA A 10 -5.72 7.53 9.43
C ALA A 10 -5.21 6.52 8.41
N ALA A 11 -4.17 5.74 8.72
CA ALA A 11 -3.60 4.77 7.78
C ALA A 11 -4.52 3.55 7.59
N LEU A 12 -5.11 3.04 8.67
CA LEU A 12 -6.15 1.99 8.57
C LEU A 12 -7.42 2.55 7.94
N ARG A 13 -7.82 3.77 8.29
CA ARG A 13 -8.99 4.45 7.72
C ARG A 13 -8.91 4.55 6.19
N VAL A 14 -7.77 4.99 5.67
CA VAL A 14 -7.54 5.10 4.21
C VAL A 14 -7.65 3.73 3.51
N LEU A 15 -7.20 2.64 4.14
CA LEU A 15 -7.39 1.30 3.61
C LEU A 15 -8.88 0.93 3.56
N LEU A 16 -9.63 1.19 4.63
CA LEU A 16 -11.06 0.86 4.70
C LEU A 16 -11.90 1.68 3.73
N ASP A 17 -11.61 2.97 3.58
CA ASP A 17 -12.24 3.83 2.55
C ASP A 17 -11.96 3.27 1.14
N ALA A 18 -10.73 2.81 0.88
CA ALA A 18 -10.35 2.20 -0.40
C ALA A 18 -11.05 0.86 -0.66
N ILE A 19 -11.28 0.05 0.38
CA ILE A 19 -12.03 -1.20 0.28
C ILE A 19 -13.49 -0.91 -0.01
N GLU A 20 -14.08 0.07 0.66
CA GLU A 20 -15.47 0.47 0.40
C GLU A 20 -15.68 1.01 -1.01
N GLU A 21 -14.75 1.80 -1.56
CA GLU A 21 -14.78 2.23 -2.96
C GLU A 21 -14.80 1.03 -3.93
N VAL A 22 -14.03 -0.01 -3.63
CA VAL A 22 -13.82 -1.14 -4.55
C VAL A 22 -14.85 -2.25 -4.39
N MET A 23 -15.31 -2.51 -3.17
CA MET A 23 -16.18 -3.64 -2.80
C MET A 23 -17.60 -3.22 -2.42
N GLY A 24 -17.84 -1.92 -2.23
CA GLY A 24 -19.09 -1.39 -1.71
C GLY A 24 -19.28 -1.66 -0.21
N GLU A 25 -20.22 -0.94 0.40
CA GLU A 25 -20.50 -0.99 1.84
C GLU A 25 -20.73 -2.42 2.36
N ASN A 26 -21.59 -3.19 1.69
CA ASN A 26 -21.88 -4.58 2.08
C ASN A 26 -20.66 -5.49 1.96
N GLY A 27 -19.83 -5.30 0.93
CA GLY A 27 -18.58 -6.04 0.76
C GLY A 27 -17.59 -5.74 1.88
N THR A 28 -17.46 -4.47 2.25
CA THR A 28 -16.61 -4.04 3.36
C THR A 28 -17.07 -4.62 4.70
N LYS A 29 -18.38 -4.61 4.97
CA LYS A 29 -18.96 -5.22 6.18
C LYS A 29 -18.67 -6.72 6.24
N ALA A 30 -18.77 -7.43 5.12
CA ALA A 30 -18.45 -8.86 5.05
C ALA A 30 -16.97 -9.12 5.33
N VAL A 31 -16.05 -8.35 4.74
CA VAL A 31 -14.60 -8.44 4.98
C VAL A 31 -14.26 -8.16 6.44
N LEU A 32 -14.77 -7.07 7.01
CA LEU A 32 -14.54 -6.72 8.42
C LEU A 32 -15.06 -7.78 9.37
N ASN A 33 -16.22 -8.37 9.07
CA ASN A 33 -16.76 -9.47 9.86
C ASN A 33 -15.86 -10.72 9.79
N ALA A 34 -15.48 -11.13 8.58
CA ALA A 34 -14.63 -12.30 8.35
C ALA A 34 -13.23 -12.15 8.98
N GLY A 35 -12.66 -10.94 8.94
CA GLY A 35 -11.37 -10.62 9.56
C GLY A 35 -11.40 -10.46 11.08
N GLY A 36 -12.55 -10.65 11.75
CA GLY A 36 -12.67 -10.45 13.20
C GLY A 36 -12.61 -8.98 13.64
N LEU A 37 -12.89 -8.05 12.72
CA LEU A 37 -12.76 -6.61 12.89
C LEU A 37 -14.13 -5.91 12.96
N LYS A 38 -15.13 -6.59 13.54
CA LYS A 38 -16.51 -6.09 13.68
C LYS A 38 -16.62 -4.69 14.29
N ARG A 39 -15.67 -4.30 15.16
CA ARG A 39 -15.62 -2.97 15.78
C ARG A 39 -15.46 -1.80 14.80
N TYR A 40 -15.03 -2.08 13.57
CA TYR A 40 -14.96 -1.09 12.48
C TYR A 40 -16.18 -1.11 11.56
N ILE A 41 -17.17 -1.99 11.77
CA ILE A 41 -18.42 -1.95 11.00
C ILE A 41 -19.21 -0.71 11.41
N ASP A 42 -19.56 0.13 10.43
CA ASP A 42 -20.26 1.42 10.63
C ASP A 42 -19.53 2.39 11.57
N ASN A 43 -18.23 2.13 11.83
CA ASN A 43 -17.42 2.85 12.80
C ASN A 43 -15.93 2.78 12.43
N PHE A 44 -15.58 3.23 11.22
CA PHE A 44 -14.18 3.27 10.79
C PHE A 44 -13.33 4.12 11.76
N PRO A 45 -12.01 3.84 11.87
CA PRO A 45 -11.13 4.66 12.68
C PRO A 45 -11.24 6.15 12.34
N PRO A 46 -11.07 7.04 13.33
CA PRO A 46 -11.08 8.48 13.09
C PRO A 46 -9.92 8.86 12.16
N LYS A 47 -10.11 9.95 11.41
CA LYS A 47 -9.10 10.45 10.47
C LYS A 47 -8.05 11.31 11.19
N ASN A 48 -7.27 10.71 12.09
CA ASN A 48 -6.22 11.36 12.87
C ASN A 48 -4.93 10.54 12.91
N LEU A 49 -3.85 11.13 13.46
CA LEU A 49 -2.55 10.46 13.55
C LEU A 49 -2.34 9.68 14.86
N GLU A 50 -3.39 9.50 15.66
CA GLU A 50 -3.32 8.75 16.91
C GLU A 50 -3.03 7.27 16.65
N MET A 51 -2.11 6.70 17.43
CA MET A 51 -1.52 5.37 17.24
C MET A 51 -2.38 4.25 17.86
N GLU A 52 -3.67 4.21 17.53
CA GLU A 52 -4.64 3.29 18.16
C GLU A 52 -5.01 2.08 17.29
N ALA A 53 -4.77 2.15 15.98
CA ALA A 53 -4.88 1.00 15.10
C ALA A 53 -3.61 0.14 15.19
N SER A 54 -3.65 -1.09 14.67
CA SER A 54 -2.46 -1.97 14.66
C SER A 54 -2.15 -2.59 13.29
N PHE A 55 -0.88 -2.93 13.07
CA PHE A 55 -0.45 -3.64 11.86
C PHE A 55 -1.19 -4.99 11.74
N ALA A 56 -1.56 -5.59 12.87
CA ALA A 56 -2.40 -6.78 12.92
C ALA A 56 -3.78 -6.52 12.30
N ASP A 57 -4.40 -5.36 12.59
CA ASP A 57 -5.69 -5.00 11.99
C ASP A 57 -5.56 -4.80 10.48
N TYR A 58 -4.53 -4.07 10.05
CA TYR A 58 -4.27 -3.85 8.63
C TYR A 58 -4.05 -5.19 7.89
N GLY A 59 -3.23 -6.07 8.46
CA GLY A 59 -2.98 -7.41 7.91
C GLY A 59 -4.23 -8.29 7.90
N ALA A 60 -5.05 -8.24 8.95
CA ALA A 60 -6.30 -9.00 9.04
C ALA A 60 -7.32 -8.56 7.99
N VAL A 61 -7.43 -7.25 7.71
CA VAL A 61 -8.27 -6.75 6.60
C VAL A 61 -7.79 -7.30 5.26
N GLN A 62 -6.48 -7.23 4.98
CA GLN A 62 -5.92 -7.75 3.73
C GLN A 62 -6.16 -9.26 3.59
N GLN A 63 -5.97 -10.01 4.68
CA GLN A 63 -6.21 -11.44 4.69
C GLN A 63 -7.69 -11.77 4.46
N ALA A 64 -8.60 -11.04 5.09
CA ALA A 64 -10.03 -11.27 4.91
C ALA A 64 -10.49 -11.01 3.47
N VAL A 65 -9.93 -10.01 2.78
CA VAL A 65 -10.16 -9.81 1.34
C VAL A 65 -9.64 -11.01 0.55
N GLU A 66 -8.47 -11.54 0.91
CA GLU A 66 -7.90 -12.71 0.22
C GLU A 66 -8.74 -13.96 0.41
N ASP A 67 -9.18 -14.24 1.63
CA ASP A 67 -10.02 -15.38 1.98
C ASP A 67 -11.37 -15.30 1.28
N PHE A 68 -11.94 -14.09 1.16
CA PHE A 68 -13.24 -13.87 0.51
C PHE A 68 -13.23 -14.17 -0.99
N TYR A 69 -12.16 -13.78 -1.71
CA TYR A 69 -12.06 -13.94 -3.17
C TYR A 69 -11.24 -15.16 -3.61
N GLY A 70 -10.55 -15.81 -2.68
CA GLY A 70 -9.57 -16.86 -2.95
C GLY A 70 -8.34 -16.36 -3.73
N PRO A 71 -7.32 -17.20 -3.92
CA PRO A 71 -6.00 -16.79 -4.40
C PRO A 71 -6.00 -16.20 -5.83
N ARG A 72 -7.00 -16.50 -6.65
CA ARG A 72 -7.11 -15.97 -8.02
C ARG A 72 -7.81 -14.61 -8.07
N GLY A 73 -8.90 -14.44 -7.32
CA GLY A 73 -9.66 -13.18 -7.29
C GLY A 73 -9.01 -12.12 -6.40
N ALA A 74 -8.38 -12.55 -5.31
CA ALA A 74 -7.77 -11.67 -4.30
C ALA A 74 -6.72 -10.73 -4.90
N ARG A 75 -5.85 -11.23 -5.78
CA ARG A 75 -4.78 -10.43 -6.38
C ARG A 75 -5.34 -9.21 -7.10
N ALA A 76 -6.31 -9.40 -8.00
CA ALA A 76 -6.91 -8.30 -8.76
C ALA A 76 -7.61 -7.30 -7.83
N MET A 77 -8.31 -7.78 -6.81
CA MET A 77 -9.01 -6.94 -5.83
C MET A 77 -8.04 -6.12 -4.99
N LEU A 78 -7.01 -6.75 -4.40
CA LEU A 78 -6.02 -6.07 -3.57
C LEU A 78 -5.18 -5.06 -4.36
N LEU A 79 -4.90 -5.32 -5.64
CA LEU A 79 -4.27 -4.32 -6.52
C LEU A 79 -5.16 -3.09 -6.73
N ARG A 80 -6.47 -3.30 -6.97
CA ARG A 80 -7.45 -2.20 -7.11
C ARG A 80 -7.61 -1.41 -5.82
N ILE A 81 -7.68 -2.11 -4.68
CA ILE A 81 -7.69 -1.51 -3.34
C ILE A 81 -6.43 -0.68 -3.14
N GLY A 82 -5.24 -1.21 -3.45
CA GLY A 82 -3.98 -0.46 -3.35
C GLY A 82 -3.96 0.81 -4.18
N ARG A 83 -4.45 0.76 -5.42
CA ARG A 83 -4.58 1.98 -6.25
C ARG A 83 -5.52 3.01 -5.61
N ALA A 84 -6.66 2.57 -5.07
CA ALA A 84 -7.58 3.44 -4.34
C ALA A 84 -6.93 3.99 -3.05
N THR A 85 -6.18 3.17 -2.30
CA THR A 85 -5.43 3.58 -1.10
C THR A 85 -4.47 4.73 -1.41
N PHE A 86 -3.75 4.68 -2.54
CA PHE A 86 -2.91 5.81 -2.98
C PHE A 86 -3.75 7.07 -3.21
N ARG A 87 -4.85 6.98 -3.97
CA ARG A 87 -5.72 8.13 -4.27
C ARG A 87 -6.33 8.77 -3.03
N PHE A 88 -6.80 7.96 -2.07
CA PHE A 88 -7.30 8.45 -0.79
C PHE A 88 -6.19 9.07 0.04
N GLY A 89 -5.05 8.40 0.16
CA GLY A 89 -3.90 8.90 0.91
C GLY A 89 -3.34 10.21 0.34
N LEU A 90 -3.38 10.40 -0.98
CA LEU A 90 -2.90 11.62 -1.63
C LEU A 90 -3.64 12.89 -1.16
N LYS A 91 -4.94 12.77 -0.87
CA LYS A 91 -5.77 13.89 -0.37
C LYS A 91 -5.26 14.43 0.98
N ASP A 92 -4.55 13.60 1.73
CA ASP A 92 -4.04 13.91 3.07
C ASP A 92 -2.52 14.17 3.09
N GLN A 93 -1.88 14.22 1.92
CA GLN A 93 -0.44 14.38 1.75
C GLN A 93 -0.12 15.60 0.87
N PRO A 94 -0.22 16.84 1.39
CA PRO A 94 0.04 18.06 0.60
C PRO A 94 1.42 18.08 -0.07
N ALA A 95 2.43 17.52 0.59
CA ALA A 95 3.79 17.44 0.05
C ALA A 95 3.89 16.53 -1.19
N ILE A 96 3.14 15.42 -1.22
CA ILE A 96 3.06 14.54 -2.39
C ILE A 96 2.18 15.19 -3.45
N LEU A 97 1.03 15.75 -3.07
CA LEU A 97 0.12 16.42 -3.99
C LEU A 97 0.79 17.58 -4.74
N GLY A 98 1.65 18.34 -4.06
CA GLY A 98 2.47 19.40 -4.66
C GLY A 98 3.36 18.90 -5.80
N LEU A 99 3.62 17.59 -5.90
CA LEU A 99 4.39 17.00 -6.99
C LEU A 99 3.70 17.09 -8.37
N ALA A 100 2.39 17.31 -8.39
CA ALA A 100 1.63 17.51 -9.64
C ALA A 100 1.88 18.88 -10.31
N GLY A 101 2.65 19.77 -9.67
CA GLY A 101 2.94 21.11 -10.19
C GLY A 101 3.64 21.11 -11.54
N VAL A 102 3.34 22.11 -12.38
CA VAL A 102 3.86 22.25 -13.76
C VAL A 102 5.39 22.20 -13.81
N ALA A 103 6.07 22.84 -12.85
CA ALA A 103 7.54 22.85 -12.79
C ALA A 103 8.14 21.44 -12.68
N LEU A 104 7.46 20.54 -11.97
CA LEU A 104 7.94 19.16 -11.81
C LEU A 104 7.70 18.31 -13.05
N LYS A 105 6.73 18.67 -13.91
CA LYS A 105 6.54 18.00 -15.20
C LYS A 105 7.71 18.19 -16.17
N ALA A 106 8.54 19.21 -15.96
CA ALA A 106 9.74 19.46 -16.76
C ALA A 106 10.93 18.57 -16.35
N LEU A 107 10.88 17.92 -15.18
CA LEU A 107 11.95 17.03 -14.74
C LEU A 107 11.95 15.72 -15.58
N PRO A 108 13.13 15.11 -15.79
CA PRO A 108 13.21 13.79 -16.40
C PRO A 108 12.34 12.77 -15.66
N GLU A 109 11.71 11.86 -16.41
CA GLU A 109 10.75 10.90 -15.86
C GLU A 109 11.31 10.11 -14.67
N LYS A 110 12.51 9.54 -14.83
CA LYS A 110 13.23 8.79 -13.79
C LYS A 110 13.45 9.63 -12.52
N THR A 111 13.72 10.93 -12.66
CA THR A 111 13.87 11.86 -11.52
C THR A 111 12.54 12.05 -10.79
N ARG A 112 11.43 12.18 -11.52
CA ARG A 112 10.10 12.29 -10.92
C ARG A 112 9.68 11.00 -10.19
N MET A 113 10.01 9.84 -10.78
CA MET A 113 9.78 8.53 -10.15
C MET A 113 10.54 8.41 -8.83
N LYS A 114 11.85 8.72 -8.82
CA LYS A 114 12.65 8.71 -7.58
C LYS A 114 12.05 9.65 -6.53
N LEU A 115 11.70 10.87 -6.94
CA LEU A 115 11.16 11.88 -6.04
C LEU A 115 9.86 11.43 -5.35
N ILE A 116 8.92 10.82 -6.08
CA ILE A 116 7.69 10.33 -5.44
C ILE A 116 7.96 9.12 -4.53
N LEU A 117 8.85 8.20 -4.94
CA LEU A 117 9.21 7.03 -4.13
C LEU A 117 9.88 7.46 -2.81
N ASP A 118 10.83 8.40 -2.86
CA ASP A 118 11.49 8.94 -1.66
C ASP A 118 10.49 9.63 -0.74
N ARG A 119 9.52 10.37 -1.30
CA ARG A 119 8.46 11.04 -0.52
C ARG A 119 7.50 10.03 0.10
N MET A 120 7.17 8.96 -0.60
CA MET A 120 6.33 7.87 -0.08
C MET A 120 7.05 7.12 1.03
N ALA A 121 8.35 6.81 0.88
CA ALA A 121 9.15 6.18 1.92
C ALA A 121 9.22 7.04 3.19
N LYS A 122 9.47 8.34 3.03
CA LYS A 122 9.43 9.31 4.14
C LYS A 122 8.05 9.33 4.82
N ALA A 123 6.97 9.38 4.06
CA ALA A 123 5.61 9.38 4.60
C ALA A 123 5.27 8.06 5.30
N ALA A 124 5.75 6.91 4.82
CA ALA A 124 5.58 5.61 5.46
C ALA A 124 6.25 5.59 6.85
N ILE A 125 7.45 6.14 6.96
CA ILE A 125 8.16 6.28 8.25
C ILE A 125 7.36 7.20 9.19
N GLU A 126 7.10 8.42 8.76
CA GLU A 126 6.57 9.49 9.63
C GLU A 126 5.09 9.34 9.97
N ARG A 127 4.30 8.71 9.09
CA ARG A 127 2.82 8.73 9.16
C ARG A 127 2.17 7.35 9.14
N VAL A 128 2.94 6.28 9.03
CA VAL A 128 2.43 4.90 9.09
C VAL A 128 3.21 4.06 10.10
N ASN A 129 4.31 4.56 10.66
CA ASN A 129 5.23 3.78 11.50
C ASN A 129 5.79 2.56 10.76
N GLN A 130 6.09 2.76 9.47
CA GLN A 130 6.58 1.73 8.55
C GLN A 130 7.97 2.13 8.01
N PRO A 131 9.05 1.64 8.64
CA PRO A 131 10.42 1.85 8.17
C PRO A 131 10.56 1.38 6.72
N THR A 132 10.99 2.32 5.88
CA THR A 132 10.97 2.15 4.43
C THR A 132 12.15 2.86 3.78
N THR A 133 12.83 2.18 2.87
CA THR A 133 13.99 2.71 2.14
C THR A 133 13.78 2.56 0.64
N VAL A 134 14.39 3.45 -0.15
CA VAL A 134 14.43 3.34 -1.61
C VAL A 134 15.88 3.18 -2.04
N VAL A 135 16.16 2.10 -2.78
CA VAL A 135 17.44 1.87 -3.45
C VAL A 135 17.25 2.10 -4.95
N GLU A 136 18.20 2.77 -5.57
CA GLU A 136 18.20 2.98 -7.02
C GLU A 136 19.28 2.13 -7.67
N GLU A 137 18.88 1.32 -8.64
CA GLU A 137 19.75 0.57 -9.53
C GLU A 137 19.63 1.11 -10.97
N GLU A 138 20.39 0.58 -11.92
CA GLU A 138 20.39 1.09 -13.30
C GLU A 138 19.01 1.06 -13.97
N ASP A 139 18.30 -0.06 -13.86
CA ASP A 139 17.06 -0.38 -14.57
C ASP A 139 15.78 -0.24 -13.71
N ALA A 140 15.91 -0.18 -12.39
CA ALA A 140 14.79 -0.18 -11.47
C ALA A 140 15.06 0.63 -10.19
N PHE A 141 13.96 0.93 -9.47
CA PHE A 141 14.00 1.31 -8.07
C PHE A 141 13.51 0.14 -7.22
N TYR A 142 14.12 -0.05 -6.05
CA TYR A 142 13.69 -1.02 -5.06
C TYR A 142 13.13 -0.28 -3.85
N PHE A 143 11.82 -0.39 -3.67
CA PHE A 143 11.13 0.11 -2.49
C PHE A 143 11.13 -1.01 -1.44
N ILE A 144 11.77 -0.79 -0.31
CA ILE A 144 12.01 -1.83 0.70
C ILE A 144 11.26 -1.45 1.96
N VAL A 145 10.33 -2.31 2.38
CA VAL A 145 9.52 -2.15 3.58
C VAL A 145 10.01 -3.15 4.63
N GLU A 146 10.69 -2.64 5.65
CA GLU A 146 11.37 -3.47 6.66
C GLU A 146 10.38 -4.03 7.69
N GLN A 147 9.29 -3.30 7.96
CA GLN A 147 8.19 -3.77 8.80
C GLN A 147 6.87 -3.66 8.03
N CYS A 148 6.23 -4.80 7.78
CA CYS A 148 5.02 -4.88 6.95
C CYS A 148 3.86 -5.50 7.72
N PRO A 149 2.61 -5.02 7.55
CA PRO A 149 1.41 -5.71 8.04
C PRO A 149 1.31 -7.20 7.64
N CYS A 150 1.99 -7.60 6.57
CA CYS A 150 2.09 -9.01 6.16
C CYS A 150 2.72 -9.92 7.23
N HIS A 151 3.47 -9.39 8.22
CA HIS A 151 3.94 -10.16 9.38
C HIS A 151 2.80 -10.80 10.20
N TRP A 152 1.60 -10.20 10.16
CA TRP A 152 0.42 -10.67 10.92
C TRP A 152 -0.57 -11.46 10.06
N ARG A 153 -0.18 -11.77 8.82
CA ARG A 153 -0.95 -12.65 7.95
C ARG A 153 -0.41 -14.08 8.05
N PRO A 154 -1.23 -15.10 7.75
CA PRO A 154 -0.73 -16.46 7.55
C PRO A 154 0.43 -16.47 6.54
N PRO A 155 1.38 -17.42 6.66
CA PRO A 155 2.44 -17.56 5.67
C PRO A 155 1.89 -17.80 4.26
N HIS A 156 2.57 -17.22 3.27
CA HIS A 156 2.26 -17.40 1.85
C HIS A 156 3.41 -18.15 1.16
N ASP A 157 3.07 -18.98 0.18
CA ASP A 157 4.09 -19.67 -0.64
C ASP A 157 4.80 -18.72 -1.62
N LYS A 158 4.28 -17.52 -1.82
CA LYS A 158 4.77 -16.50 -2.77
C LYS A 158 4.46 -15.09 -2.26
N PRO A 159 5.08 -14.04 -2.82
CA PRO A 159 4.75 -12.66 -2.48
C PRO A 159 3.25 -12.33 -2.62
N ALA A 160 2.70 -11.67 -1.61
CA ALA A 160 1.25 -11.49 -1.41
C ALA A 160 0.84 -10.09 -0.93
N CYS A 161 1.75 -9.13 -0.85
CA CYS A 161 1.45 -7.75 -0.46
C CYS A 161 0.95 -6.91 -1.65
N TYR A 162 -0.16 -7.35 -2.25
CA TYR A 162 -0.69 -6.74 -3.47
C TYR A 162 -1.25 -5.32 -3.28
N VAL A 163 -1.61 -4.93 -2.05
CA VAL A 163 -2.03 -3.54 -1.77
C VAL A 163 -0.85 -2.58 -2.02
N THR A 164 0.34 -2.88 -1.50
CA THR A 164 1.52 -2.02 -1.71
C THR A 164 1.94 -2.01 -3.19
N VAL A 165 1.84 -3.15 -3.88
CA VAL A 165 2.04 -3.19 -5.34
C VAL A 165 1.07 -2.22 -6.04
N GLY A 166 -0.23 -2.27 -5.71
CA GLY A 166 -1.23 -1.37 -6.26
C GLY A 166 -0.98 0.10 -5.95
N VAL A 167 -0.55 0.41 -4.72
CA VAL A 167 -0.17 1.78 -4.29
C VAL A 167 0.97 2.32 -5.15
N LEU A 168 2.04 1.54 -5.34
CA LEU A 168 3.20 1.93 -6.14
C LEU A 168 2.86 2.05 -7.64
N MET A 169 2.02 1.16 -8.17
CA MET A 169 1.52 1.25 -9.55
C MET A 169 0.74 2.54 -9.80
N GLU A 170 -0.14 2.92 -8.88
CA GLU A 170 -0.90 4.17 -8.98
C GLU A 170 0.02 5.38 -8.86
N ALA A 171 0.99 5.34 -7.95
CA ALA A 171 1.97 6.41 -7.79
C ALA A 171 2.76 6.68 -9.07
N MET A 172 3.22 5.62 -9.75
CA MET A 172 3.92 5.75 -11.04
C MET A 172 3.01 6.34 -12.11
N ALA A 173 1.80 5.77 -12.28
CA ALA A 173 0.82 6.29 -13.23
C ALA A 173 0.49 7.77 -12.98
N TRP A 174 0.36 8.16 -11.71
CA TRP A 174 0.04 9.52 -11.32
C TRP A 174 1.18 10.51 -11.60
N ILE A 175 2.44 10.14 -11.32
CA ILE A 175 3.56 11.07 -11.48
C ILE A 175 4.13 11.12 -12.91
N THR A 176 4.13 9.99 -13.63
CA THR A 176 4.71 9.90 -14.99
C THR A 176 3.67 10.08 -16.08
N GLY A 177 2.40 9.77 -15.80
CA GLY A 177 1.35 9.64 -16.81
C GLY A 177 1.43 8.33 -17.60
N LYS A 178 2.29 7.38 -17.20
CA LYS A 178 2.53 6.10 -17.88
C LYS A 178 2.45 4.93 -16.90
N LEU A 179 2.21 3.74 -17.44
CA LEU A 179 2.28 2.52 -16.67
C LEU A 179 3.73 2.04 -16.58
N HIS A 180 4.10 1.58 -15.38
CA HIS A 180 5.39 0.96 -15.11
C HIS A 180 5.14 -0.38 -14.43
N LYS A 181 5.99 -1.37 -14.73
CA LYS A 181 5.88 -2.67 -14.07
C LYS A 181 6.33 -2.54 -12.62
N VAL A 182 5.47 -2.98 -11.71
CA VAL A 182 5.75 -3.09 -10.28
C VAL A 182 5.51 -4.52 -9.84
N GLU A 183 6.50 -5.09 -9.15
CA GLU A 183 6.47 -6.47 -8.69
C GLU A 183 7.01 -6.55 -7.26
N GLU A 184 6.32 -7.27 -6.37
CA GLU A 184 6.90 -7.66 -5.08
C GLU A 184 7.79 -8.88 -5.32
N VAL A 185 9.11 -8.71 -5.15
CA VAL A 185 10.12 -9.75 -5.42
C VAL A 185 10.52 -10.54 -4.18
N ALA A 186 10.24 -10.00 -2.99
CA ALA A 186 10.43 -10.68 -1.70
C ALA A 186 9.36 -10.20 -0.73
N CYS A 187 8.85 -11.09 0.13
CA CYS A 187 7.78 -10.78 1.07
C CYS A 187 8.09 -11.34 2.46
N ILE A 188 7.79 -10.56 3.48
CA ILE A 188 7.87 -11.05 4.86
C ILE A 188 6.95 -12.26 5.08
N SER A 189 5.75 -12.29 4.47
CA SER A 189 4.85 -13.43 4.64
C SER A 189 5.32 -14.70 3.93
N ASN A 190 6.31 -14.60 3.02
CA ASN A 190 6.95 -15.76 2.40
C ASN A 190 8.37 -16.05 2.92
N GLY A 191 8.73 -15.49 4.08
CA GLY A 191 9.97 -15.81 4.80
C GLY A 191 11.15 -14.89 4.51
N ALA A 192 11.00 -13.84 3.72
CA ALA A 192 12.04 -12.82 3.58
C ALA A 192 12.12 -11.90 4.81
N SER A 193 13.26 -11.23 4.99
CA SER A 193 13.47 -10.27 6.09
C SER A 193 12.72 -8.95 5.90
N SER A 194 12.35 -8.61 4.66
CA SER A 194 11.62 -7.41 4.30
C SER A 194 10.73 -7.67 3.09
N CYS A 195 9.70 -6.84 2.92
CA CYS A 195 8.97 -6.78 1.66
C CYS A 195 9.75 -5.89 0.69
N VAL A 196 10.09 -6.41 -0.49
CA VAL A 196 10.87 -5.68 -1.50
C VAL A 196 10.06 -5.59 -2.78
N TYR A 197 9.89 -4.36 -3.27
CA TYR A 197 9.12 -4.07 -4.48
C TYR A 197 10.05 -3.48 -5.53
N ARG A 198 10.15 -4.16 -6.68
CA ARG A 198 10.89 -3.67 -7.84
C ARG A 198 9.95 -2.83 -8.71
N VAL A 199 10.34 -1.58 -8.97
CA VAL A 199 9.64 -0.64 -9.84
C VAL A 199 10.53 -0.38 -11.06
N GLU A 200 10.12 -0.87 -12.22
CA GLU A 200 10.89 -0.71 -13.46
C GLU A 200 10.91 0.75 -13.92
N LYS A 201 12.10 1.25 -14.28
CA LYS A 201 12.27 2.61 -14.83
C LYS A 201 11.70 2.74 -16.24
N ALA A 202 11.67 1.65 -17.00
CA ALA A 202 11.02 1.61 -18.30
C ALA A 202 9.50 1.62 -18.11
N ALA A 203 8.81 2.37 -18.97
CA ALA A 203 7.36 2.27 -19.07
C ALA A 203 6.97 0.96 -19.76
N THR A 204 5.82 0.40 -19.41
CA THR A 204 5.24 -0.73 -20.14
C THR A 204 4.68 -0.23 -21.47
N GLU A 205 4.89 -0.99 -22.53
CA GLU A 205 4.18 -0.78 -23.79
C GLU A 205 2.71 -1.21 -23.59
N ASP A 206 1.76 -0.42 -24.12
CA ASP A 206 0.32 -0.70 -24.08
C ASP A 206 -0.06 -1.90 -24.96
#